data_AF-A0A914KGE9-F1
#
_entry.id   AF-A0A914KGE9-F1
#
_cell.length_a   1.000
_cell.length_b   1.000
_cell.length_c   1.000
_cell.angle_alpha   90.00
_cell.angle_beta   90.00
_cell.angle_gamma   90.00
#
_symmetry.space_group_name_H-M   'P 1'
#
loop_
_entity.id
_entity.type
_entity.pdbx_description
1 polymer ?
#
loop_
_entity_poly.entity_id
_entity_poly.type
_entity_poly.pdbx_seq_one_letter_code
_entity_poly.pdbx_strand_id
1 'polypeptide(L)'
;MTTDYENWIGEMEKLALARENNSKAIQESQPLDVEKLSALDDNVTVFLNKLKNISATTIEELLLNLEELNLTNHLDEIALIICTTKVEEAQFAAFINFVVKISSFYRQFGDCLLSEFKKQMPDTDLLYHEDPLACFEADLRFFSELALVGIFGDKGLKLICHVLALFVKTDEQEHLKSSILLPFCKAHFYHITGISPYSLQQYTKGLPASKEVASDTRQRDIIIKILGDYRKSLVEHTNKKYEEMIKLEMSIKTEGASSKQRFEQTNNKQQFERLLEYENKLSEVLGQAPLQFPQENASVDERGVDANVKEVNQGMNNNSIKRESASNVKTTTSQTENPQSNLPLENLQMESNTPPNRRAGRSFSDYWDQCRRSISTHYSRSKRSVSQVCTSSVFWSAATFIFSYVVACFVIFWIVSSVMDNLETTFNRRFDRFEENVKKIFNLQFRGINLTMEKLEFNLSKKFTKMERRMDRKFTNLGGKMYRKTTKMDTKIADLDTKLGNLEGRMNNMDTNIVNLNYVLWHITNVNITLWRHIDDVNSSLSSKIDAWYQQKQLAISPGHN
;
A
#
# COMPACT_ATOMS: atom_id res chain seq x y z
N MET A 1 -12.77 -6.66 26.59
CA MET A 1 -11.32 -6.45 26.39
C MET A 1 -10.56 -7.76 26.47
N THR A 2 -10.49 -8.45 27.62
CA THR A 2 -9.86 -9.79 27.70
C THR A 2 -10.50 -10.80 26.74
N THR A 3 -11.84 -10.87 26.73
CA THR A 3 -12.64 -11.69 25.80
C THR A 3 -12.35 -11.42 24.33
N ASP A 4 -12.12 -10.16 23.95
CA ASP A 4 -12.01 -9.74 22.54
C ASP A 4 -10.64 -10.14 21.98
N TYR A 5 -9.61 -10.07 22.82
CA TYR A 5 -8.27 -10.57 22.56
C TYR A 5 -8.22 -12.10 22.47
N GLU A 6 -8.85 -12.80 23.42
CA GLU A 6 -8.91 -14.27 23.44
C GLU A 6 -9.61 -14.81 22.18
N ASN A 7 -10.72 -14.17 21.77
CA ASN A 7 -11.41 -14.48 20.52
C ASN A 7 -10.50 -14.25 19.29
N TRP A 8 -9.82 -13.10 19.21
CA TRP A 8 -8.91 -12.82 18.10
C TRP A 8 -7.78 -13.85 17.98
N ILE A 9 -7.17 -14.25 19.10
CA ILE A 9 -6.16 -15.32 19.09
C ILE A 9 -6.77 -16.64 18.62
N GLY A 10 -7.92 -17.05 19.15
CA GLY A 10 -8.57 -18.30 18.75
C GLY A 10 -8.92 -18.34 17.26
N GLU A 11 -9.30 -17.20 16.66
CA GLU A 11 -9.49 -17.08 15.21
C GLU A 11 -8.18 -17.19 14.42
N MET A 12 -7.13 -16.48 14.85
CA MET A 12 -5.81 -16.55 14.19
C MET A 12 -5.20 -17.97 14.29
N GLU A 13 -5.29 -18.63 15.45
CA GLU A 13 -4.81 -20.01 15.66
C GLU A 13 -5.61 -21.03 14.84
N LYS A 14 -6.93 -20.83 14.69
CA LYS A 14 -7.78 -21.67 13.84
C LYS A 14 -7.42 -21.53 12.35
N LEU A 15 -7.21 -20.30 11.88
CA LEU A 15 -6.77 -20.03 10.50
C LEU A 15 -5.37 -20.60 10.24
N ALA A 16 -4.46 -20.41 11.19
CA ALA A 16 -3.11 -20.97 11.20
C ALA A 16 -3.13 -22.50 11.00
N LEU A 17 -3.78 -23.22 11.91
CA LEU A 17 -3.91 -24.68 11.87
C LEU A 17 -4.53 -25.19 10.56
N ALA A 18 -5.55 -24.50 10.02
CA ALA A 18 -6.16 -24.85 8.75
C ALA A 18 -5.17 -24.75 7.57
N ARG A 19 -4.35 -23.69 7.53
CA ARG A 19 -3.32 -23.50 6.50
C ARG A 19 -2.18 -24.50 6.64
N GLU A 20 -1.72 -24.79 7.87
CA GLU A 20 -0.69 -25.81 8.11
C GLU A 20 -1.16 -27.20 7.62
N ASN A 21 -2.40 -27.59 7.94
CA ASN A 21 -2.99 -28.85 7.49
C ASN A 21 -3.10 -28.93 5.96
N ASN A 22 -3.56 -27.84 5.31
CA ASN A 22 -3.65 -27.79 3.86
C ASN A 22 -2.26 -27.81 3.17
N SER A 23 -1.25 -27.18 3.77
CA SER A 23 0.12 -27.21 3.26
C SER A 23 0.72 -28.61 3.36
N LYS A 24 0.51 -29.32 4.48
CA LYS A 24 0.88 -30.74 4.63
C LYS A 24 0.18 -31.62 3.61
N ALA A 25 -1.11 -31.43 3.36
CA ALA A 25 -1.85 -32.18 2.34
C ALA A 25 -1.26 -32.04 0.93
N ILE A 26 -0.70 -30.88 0.57
CA ILE A 26 0.01 -30.67 -0.70
C ILE A 26 1.41 -31.31 -0.70
N GLN A 27 2.12 -31.29 0.43
CA GLN A 27 3.49 -31.85 0.52
C GLN A 27 3.51 -33.38 0.61
N GLU A 28 2.56 -33.97 1.33
CA GLU A 28 2.47 -35.40 1.62
C GLU A 28 1.69 -36.20 0.56
N SER A 29 0.95 -35.51 -0.32
CA SER A 29 0.17 -36.17 -1.37
C SER A 29 1.05 -36.85 -2.43
N GLN A 30 0.65 -38.07 -2.76
CA GLN A 30 1.08 -38.72 -3.99
C GLN A 30 0.24 -38.18 -5.15
N PRO A 31 0.86 -37.76 -6.27
CA PRO A 31 0.13 -37.40 -7.49
C PRO A 31 -0.78 -38.56 -7.92
N LEU A 32 -1.92 -38.25 -8.51
CA LEU A 32 -2.86 -39.30 -8.89
C LEU A 32 -2.28 -40.23 -9.97
N ASP A 33 -2.66 -41.51 -9.88
CA ASP A 33 -2.31 -42.51 -10.90
C ASP A 33 -3.18 -42.32 -12.13
N VAL A 34 -2.68 -41.51 -13.07
CA VAL A 34 -3.38 -41.06 -14.28
C VAL A 34 -3.88 -42.23 -15.15
N GLU A 35 -3.23 -43.39 -15.07
CA GLU A 35 -3.60 -44.59 -15.85
C GLU A 35 -4.89 -45.27 -15.37
N LYS A 36 -5.37 -44.95 -14.16
CA LYS A 36 -6.59 -45.54 -13.56
C LYS A 36 -7.84 -44.67 -13.69
N LEU A 37 -7.73 -43.47 -14.28
CA LEU A 37 -8.78 -42.47 -14.30
C LEU A 37 -9.64 -42.49 -15.57
N SER A 38 -10.89 -42.04 -15.43
CA SER A 38 -11.79 -41.82 -16.56
C SER A 38 -11.36 -40.58 -17.33
N ALA A 39 -11.00 -40.76 -18.60
CA ALA A 39 -10.68 -39.69 -19.55
C ALA A 39 -11.84 -39.44 -20.55
N LEU A 40 -13.09 -39.65 -20.12
CA LEU A 40 -14.27 -39.39 -20.95
C LEU A 40 -14.58 -37.88 -20.99
N ASP A 41 -14.38 -37.27 -22.16
CA ASP A 41 -14.53 -35.82 -22.39
C ASP A 41 -15.89 -35.25 -21.96
N ASP A 42 -16.98 -36.03 -22.08
CA ASP A 42 -18.32 -35.64 -21.64
C ASP A 42 -18.37 -35.36 -20.12
N ASN A 43 -17.74 -36.22 -19.32
CA ASN A 43 -17.72 -36.07 -17.86
C ASN A 43 -16.84 -34.88 -17.43
N VAL A 44 -15.72 -34.65 -18.14
CA VAL A 44 -14.87 -33.47 -17.94
C VAL A 44 -15.62 -32.19 -18.29
N THR A 45 -16.40 -32.18 -19.37
CA THR A 45 -17.23 -31.05 -19.77
C THR A 45 -18.32 -30.74 -18.73
N VAL A 46 -18.96 -31.78 -18.16
CA VAL A 46 -19.91 -31.62 -17.04
C VAL A 46 -19.23 -31.05 -15.79
N PHE A 47 -18.03 -31.55 -15.44
CA PHE A 47 -17.23 -31.04 -14.32
C PHE A 47 -16.89 -29.55 -14.49
N LEU A 48 -16.39 -29.14 -15.66
CA LEU A 48 -16.06 -27.75 -15.97
C LEU A 48 -17.28 -26.82 -15.90
N ASN A 49 -18.45 -27.28 -16.34
CA ASN A 49 -19.70 -26.51 -16.26
C ASN A 49 -20.24 -26.38 -14.83
N LYS A 50 -20.04 -27.39 -13.97
CA LYS A 50 -20.30 -27.29 -12.53
C LYS A 50 -19.32 -26.34 -11.86
N LEU A 51 -18.04 -26.39 -12.21
CA LEU A 51 -16.99 -25.52 -11.65
C LEU A 51 -17.20 -24.03 -11.98
N LYS A 52 -17.86 -23.71 -13.11
CA LYS A 52 -18.24 -22.34 -13.47
C LYS A 52 -19.39 -21.77 -12.60
N ASN A 53 -20.16 -22.63 -11.92
CA ASN A 53 -21.35 -22.26 -11.13
C ASN A 53 -21.26 -22.82 -9.70
N ILE A 54 -20.31 -22.33 -8.92
CA ILE A 54 -20.02 -22.86 -7.59
C ILE A 54 -21.12 -22.50 -6.60
N SER A 55 -21.58 -23.51 -5.87
CA SER A 55 -22.38 -23.39 -4.65
C SER A 55 -21.87 -24.39 -3.61
N ALA A 56 -22.28 -24.26 -2.34
CA ALA A 56 -21.81 -25.13 -1.26
C ALA A 56 -22.00 -26.63 -1.55
N THR A 57 -23.16 -27.03 -2.09
CA THR A 57 -23.44 -28.41 -2.51
C THR A 57 -22.63 -28.83 -3.75
N THR A 58 -22.37 -27.90 -4.66
CA THR A 58 -21.55 -28.17 -5.85
C THR A 58 -20.10 -28.48 -5.49
N ILE A 59 -19.54 -27.88 -4.43
CA ILE A 59 -18.15 -28.15 -4.00
C ILE A 59 -17.98 -29.61 -3.54
N GLU A 60 -18.94 -30.15 -2.78
CA GLU A 60 -18.88 -31.56 -2.33
C GLU A 60 -18.96 -32.54 -3.51
N GLU A 61 -19.85 -32.28 -4.47
CA GLU A 61 -19.90 -33.06 -5.72
C GLU A 61 -18.59 -32.94 -6.52
N LEU A 62 -18.05 -31.74 -6.68
CA LEU A 62 -16.80 -31.52 -7.41
C LEU A 62 -15.61 -32.24 -6.76
N LEU A 63 -15.54 -32.30 -5.42
CA LEU A 63 -14.52 -33.05 -4.70
C LEU A 63 -14.56 -34.55 -4.99
N LEU A 64 -15.75 -35.16 -5.09
CA LEU A 64 -15.90 -36.58 -5.44
C LEU A 64 -15.49 -36.83 -6.90
N ASN A 65 -15.99 -36.02 -7.84
CA ASN A 65 -15.65 -36.15 -9.27
C ASN A 65 -14.15 -35.98 -9.54
N LEU A 66 -13.43 -35.23 -8.70
CA LEU A 66 -11.99 -35.01 -8.81
C LEU A 66 -11.17 -36.29 -8.64
N GLU A 67 -11.67 -37.29 -7.90
CA GLU A 67 -10.96 -38.56 -7.68
C GLU A 67 -11.17 -39.58 -8.81
N GLU A 68 -12.13 -39.33 -9.72
CA GLU A 68 -12.51 -40.24 -10.80
C GLU A 68 -12.07 -39.77 -12.21
N LEU A 69 -11.80 -38.48 -12.38
CA LEU A 69 -11.56 -37.84 -13.69
C LEU A 69 -10.08 -37.53 -13.96
N ASN A 70 -9.64 -37.78 -15.20
CA ASN A 70 -8.33 -37.33 -15.68
C ASN A 70 -8.41 -35.89 -16.22
N LEU A 71 -8.00 -34.91 -15.39
CA LEU A 71 -8.06 -33.48 -15.73
C LEU A 71 -6.75 -32.93 -16.32
N THR A 72 -5.76 -33.78 -16.62
CA THR A 72 -4.38 -33.37 -16.98
C THR A 72 -4.32 -32.38 -18.16
N ASN A 73 -5.17 -32.55 -19.16
CA ASN A 73 -5.22 -31.69 -20.36
C ASN A 73 -6.06 -30.40 -20.17
N HIS A 74 -6.75 -30.26 -19.05
CA HIS A 74 -7.70 -29.15 -18.79
C HIS A 74 -7.24 -28.24 -17.64
N LEU A 75 -6.04 -28.44 -17.09
CA LEU A 75 -5.55 -27.69 -15.92
C LEU A 75 -5.49 -26.18 -16.16
N ASP A 76 -5.16 -25.72 -17.37
CA ASP A 76 -5.17 -24.30 -17.72
C ASP A 76 -6.59 -23.72 -17.81
N GLU A 77 -7.57 -24.49 -18.31
CA GLU A 77 -8.98 -24.07 -18.30
C GLU A 77 -9.54 -24.04 -16.87
N ILE A 78 -9.21 -25.05 -16.06
CA ILE A 78 -9.59 -25.13 -14.64
C ILE A 78 -8.98 -23.95 -13.85
N ALA A 79 -7.71 -23.62 -14.12
CA ALA A 79 -7.05 -22.46 -13.54
C ALA A 79 -7.77 -21.15 -13.91
N LEU A 80 -8.08 -20.96 -15.20
CA LEU A 80 -8.80 -19.77 -15.67
C LEU A 80 -10.20 -19.65 -15.05
N ILE A 81 -10.94 -20.75 -14.94
CA ILE A 81 -12.25 -20.76 -14.26
C ILE A 81 -12.08 -20.37 -12.79
N ILE A 82 -11.16 -21.00 -12.07
CA ILE A 82 -10.92 -20.70 -10.64
C ILE A 82 -10.50 -19.24 -10.41
N CYS A 83 -9.67 -18.68 -11.29
CA CYS A 83 -9.28 -17.26 -11.26
C CYS A 83 -10.41 -16.28 -11.65
N THR A 84 -11.51 -16.74 -12.25
CA THR A 84 -12.62 -15.86 -12.68
C THR A 84 -13.92 -16.09 -11.90
N THR A 85 -14.02 -17.18 -11.15
CA THR A 85 -15.21 -17.49 -10.34
C THR A 85 -15.29 -16.61 -9.09
N LYS A 86 -16.42 -15.91 -8.94
CA LYS A 86 -16.75 -15.16 -7.73
C LYS A 86 -17.33 -16.10 -6.68
N VAL A 87 -16.71 -16.15 -5.50
CA VAL A 87 -17.11 -17.05 -4.41
C VAL A 87 -17.62 -16.25 -3.22
N GLU A 88 -18.76 -16.64 -2.68
CA GLU A 88 -19.35 -16.03 -1.48
C GLU A 88 -18.50 -16.32 -0.24
N GLU A 89 -18.44 -15.36 0.69
CA GLU A 89 -17.60 -15.47 1.90
C GLU A 89 -17.92 -16.71 2.76
N ALA A 90 -19.19 -17.14 2.80
CA ALA A 90 -19.61 -18.36 3.49
C ALA A 90 -19.03 -19.66 2.89
N GLN A 91 -18.69 -19.65 1.60
CA GLN A 91 -18.19 -20.81 0.84
C GLN A 91 -16.67 -20.77 0.62
N PHE A 92 -16.04 -19.62 0.87
CA PHE A 92 -14.64 -19.32 0.57
C PHE A 92 -13.65 -20.36 1.15
N ALA A 93 -13.84 -20.79 2.40
CA ALA A 93 -12.99 -21.80 3.02
C ALA A 93 -13.12 -23.19 2.36
N ALA A 94 -14.34 -23.60 1.98
CA ALA A 94 -14.56 -24.85 1.27
C ALA A 94 -13.96 -24.81 -0.15
N PHE A 95 -14.02 -23.66 -0.81
CA PHE A 95 -13.39 -23.45 -2.10
C PHE A 95 -11.86 -23.51 -2.04
N ILE A 96 -11.23 -22.89 -1.03
CA ILE A 96 -9.78 -23.03 -0.78
C ILE A 96 -9.42 -24.52 -0.64
N ASN A 97 -10.16 -25.29 0.16
CA ASN A 97 -9.90 -26.72 0.34
C ASN A 97 -10.04 -27.53 -0.97
N PHE A 98 -10.97 -27.15 -1.84
CA PHE A 98 -11.10 -27.74 -3.17
C PHE A 98 -9.88 -27.43 -4.08
N VAL A 99 -9.40 -26.19 -4.10
CA VAL A 99 -8.21 -25.79 -4.87
C VAL A 99 -6.93 -26.47 -4.31
N VAL A 100 -6.85 -26.66 -3.00
CA VAL A 100 -5.82 -27.47 -2.32
C VAL A 100 -5.86 -28.92 -2.79
N LYS A 101 -7.05 -29.54 -2.84
CA LYS A 101 -7.23 -30.91 -3.31
C LYS A 101 -6.79 -31.08 -4.77
N ILE A 102 -7.16 -30.16 -5.68
CA ILE A 102 -6.63 -30.15 -7.07
C ILE A 102 -5.10 -30.08 -7.07
N SER A 103 -4.53 -29.15 -6.31
CA SER A 103 -3.08 -28.94 -6.22
C SER A 103 -2.33 -30.17 -5.66
N SER A 104 -2.96 -30.93 -4.77
CA SER A 104 -2.42 -32.17 -4.19
C SER A 104 -2.35 -33.32 -5.22
N PHE A 105 -3.29 -33.35 -6.17
CA PHE A 105 -3.36 -34.37 -7.21
C PHE A 105 -2.50 -34.03 -8.44
N TYR A 106 -2.50 -32.75 -8.83
CA TYR A 106 -1.85 -32.24 -10.04
C TYR A 106 -0.76 -31.23 -9.69
N ARG A 107 0.47 -31.71 -9.46
CA ARG A 107 1.60 -30.84 -9.02
C ARG A 107 1.86 -29.61 -9.90
N GLN A 108 1.59 -29.70 -11.21
CA GLN A 108 1.77 -28.58 -12.14
C GLN A 108 0.66 -27.51 -12.06
N PHE A 109 -0.48 -27.83 -11.44
CA PHE A 109 -1.65 -26.95 -11.37
C PHE A 109 -1.37 -25.64 -10.63
N GLY A 110 -0.52 -25.65 -9.59
CA GLY A 110 -0.12 -24.42 -8.88
C GLY A 110 0.63 -23.43 -9.78
N ASP A 111 1.40 -23.92 -10.76
CA ASP A 111 2.10 -23.08 -11.73
C ASP A 111 1.16 -22.59 -12.86
N CYS A 112 0.20 -23.42 -13.31
CA CYS A 112 -0.89 -22.99 -14.21
C CYS A 112 -1.71 -21.85 -13.57
N LEU A 113 -2.16 -22.05 -12.33
CA LEU A 113 -2.98 -21.09 -11.58
C LEU A 113 -2.22 -19.77 -11.32
N LEU A 114 -0.93 -19.86 -10.97
CA LEU A 114 -0.07 -18.67 -10.84
C LEU A 114 0.13 -17.93 -12.18
N SER A 115 0.12 -18.64 -13.30
CA SER A 115 0.20 -18.05 -14.64
C SER A 115 -1.05 -17.21 -14.96
N GLU A 116 -2.24 -17.74 -14.69
CA GLU A 116 -3.50 -17.00 -14.91
C GLU A 116 -3.62 -15.79 -13.98
N PHE A 117 -3.33 -15.92 -12.68
CA PHE A 117 -3.32 -14.78 -11.77
C PHE A 117 -2.37 -13.65 -12.22
N LYS A 118 -1.20 -13.96 -12.76
CA LYS A 118 -0.28 -12.94 -13.29
C LYS A 118 -0.84 -12.12 -14.45
N LYS A 119 -1.80 -12.67 -15.22
CA LYS A 119 -2.47 -11.94 -16.32
C LYS A 119 -3.55 -10.98 -15.81
N GLN A 120 -4.12 -11.27 -14.64
CA GLN A 120 -5.17 -10.47 -13.99
C GLN A 120 -4.62 -9.43 -13.01
N MET A 121 -3.49 -9.72 -12.36
CA MET A 121 -2.84 -8.80 -11.43
C MET A 121 -2.37 -7.52 -12.15
N PRO A 122 -2.52 -6.34 -11.53
CA PRO A 122 -2.24 -5.07 -12.19
C PRO A 122 -0.75 -4.89 -12.47
N ASP A 123 -0.40 -4.79 -13.75
CA ASP A 123 0.89 -4.27 -14.20
C ASP A 123 0.88 -2.73 -14.21
N THR A 124 2.06 -2.14 -14.30
CA THR A 124 2.37 -0.71 -14.44
C THR A 124 1.50 0.05 -15.45
N ASP A 125 1.04 -0.58 -16.53
CA ASP A 125 0.18 0.02 -17.55
C ASP A 125 -1.33 -0.06 -17.24
N LEU A 126 -1.79 -1.03 -16.44
CA LEU A 126 -3.21 -1.26 -16.14
C LEU A 126 -3.78 -0.35 -15.04
N LEU A 127 -2.91 0.25 -14.22
CA LEU A 127 -3.26 1.07 -13.05
C LEU A 127 -3.98 2.40 -13.36
N TYR A 128 -4.27 2.69 -14.64
CA TYR A 128 -5.01 3.86 -15.12
C TYR A 128 -6.43 3.55 -15.61
N HIS A 129 -6.84 2.28 -15.68
CA HIS A 129 -8.20 1.91 -16.05
C HIS A 129 -9.10 1.85 -14.81
N GLU A 130 -10.33 2.39 -14.93
CA GLU A 130 -11.33 2.50 -13.86
C GLU A 130 -12.02 1.15 -13.56
N ASP A 131 -11.28 0.04 -13.54
CA ASP A 131 -11.84 -1.22 -13.06
C ASP A 131 -12.19 -1.11 -11.57
N PRO A 132 -13.29 -1.73 -11.10
CA PRO A 132 -13.75 -1.53 -9.73
C PRO A 132 -12.72 -2.06 -8.72
N LEU A 133 -12.14 -1.15 -7.93
CA LEU A 133 -11.19 -1.45 -6.83
C LEU A 133 -11.66 -2.63 -5.93
N ALA A 134 -12.98 -2.77 -5.75
CA ALA A 134 -13.60 -3.84 -4.97
C ALA A 134 -13.50 -5.24 -5.60
N CYS A 135 -13.41 -5.38 -6.92
CA CYS A 135 -13.14 -6.68 -7.54
C CYS A 135 -11.72 -7.15 -7.18
N PHE A 136 -10.74 -6.23 -7.29
CA PHE A 136 -9.36 -6.55 -6.98
C PHE A 136 -9.10 -6.88 -5.50
N GLU A 137 -9.87 -6.31 -4.57
CA GLU A 137 -9.79 -6.68 -3.14
C GLU A 137 -10.07 -8.18 -2.92
N ALA A 138 -11.10 -8.72 -3.57
CA ALA A 138 -11.46 -10.13 -3.48
C ALA A 138 -10.40 -11.02 -4.13
N ASP A 139 -9.90 -10.64 -5.31
CA ASP A 139 -8.86 -11.39 -6.03
C ASP A 139 -7.54 -11.43 -5.25
N LEU A 140 -7.14 -10.30 -4.64
CA LEU A 140 -5.96 -10.21 -3.79
C LEU A 140 -6.10 -11.06 -2.52
N ARG A 141 -7.28 -11.04 -1.86
CA ARG A 141 -7.58 -11.89 -0.70
C ARG A 141 -7.49 -13.37 -1.06
N PHE A 142 -8.10 -13.77 -2.17
CA PHE A 142 -8.08 -15.16 -2.66
C PHE A 142 -6.66 -15.61 -3.01
N PHE A 143 -5.92 -14.81 -3.79
CA PHE A 143 -4.51 -15.08 -4.12
C PHE A 143 -3.63 -15.21 -2.87
N SER A 144 -3.85 -14.36 -1.87
CA SER A 144 -3.09 -14.35 -0.62
C SER A 144 -3.32 -15.60 0.21
N GLU A 145 -4.56 -16.11 0.29
CA GLU A 145 -4.81 -17.40 0.93
C GLU A 145 -4.15 -18.57 0.21
N LEU A 146 -4.20 -18.62 -1.12
CA LEU A 146 -3.54 -19.67 -1.90
C LEU A 146 -2.00 -19.64 -1.72
N ALA A 147 -1.42 -18.44 -1.62
CA ALA A 147 -0.01 -18.25 -1.29
C ALA A 147 0.30 -18.71 0.16
N LEU A 148 -0.54 -18.36 1.13
CA LEU A 148 -0.38 -18.74 2.55
C LEU A 148 -0.63 -20.23 2.81
N VAL A 149 -1.43 -20.91 1.99
CA VAL A 149 -1.58 -22.37 2.04
C VAL A 149 -0.39 -23.09 1.37
N GLY A 150 0.42 -22.37 0.60
CA GLY A 150 1.66 -22.86 0.01
C GLY A 150 1.54 -23.37 -1.43
N ILE A 151 0.40 -23.18 -2.10
CA ILE A 151 0.17 -23.63 -3.49
C ILE A 151 1.18 -22.96 -4.46
N PHE A 152 1.54 -21.71 -4.20
CA PHE A 152 2.49 -20.94 -5.03
C PHE A 152 3.93 -20.90 -4.46
N GLY A 153 4.13 -21.38 -3.23
CA GLY A 153 5.36 -21.19 -2.46
C GLY A 153 5.88 -19.73 -2.49
N ASP A 154 7.20 -19.57 -2.47
CA ASP A 154 7.87 -18.25 -2.54
C ASP A 154 7.45 -17.39 -3.75
N LYS A 155 6.99 -18.00 -4.86
CA LYS A 155 6.58 -17.26 -6.06
C LYS A 155 5.33 -16.42 -5.77
N GLY A 156 4.43 -16.91 -4.92
CA GLY A 156 3.23 -16.20 -4.49
C GLY A 156 3.55 -14.96 -3.67
N LEU A 157 4.35 -15.11 -2.61
CA LEU A 157 4.78 -13.99 -1.77
C LEU A 157 5.52 -12.91 -2.56
N LYS A 158 6.36 -13.29 -3.53
CA LYS A 158 7.04 -12.35 -4.43
C LYS A 158 6.07 -11.54 -5.30
N LEU A 159 4.97 -12.15 -5.77
CA LEU A 159 3.94 -11.43 -6.52
C LEU A 159 3.13 -10.48 -5.62
N ILE A 160 2.80 -10.90 -4.38
CA ILE A 160 2.19 -10.00 -3.38
C ILE A 160 3.08 -8.78 -3.14
N CYS A 161 4.39 -8.98 -2.90
CA CYS A 161 5.35 -7.88 -2.73
C CYS A 161 5.34 -6.91 -3.92
N HIS A 162 5.29 -7.43 -5.15
CA HIS A 162 5.27 -6.62 -6.36
C HIS A 162 3.98 -5.80 -6.48
N VAL A 163 2.81 -6.43 -6.30
CA VAL A 163 1.50 -5.77 -6.36
C VAL A 163 1.35 -4.69 -5.29
N LEU A 164 1.74 -4.99 -4.04
CA LEU A 164 1.73 -4.01 -2.95
C LEU A 164 2.67 -2.84 -3.26
N ALA A 165 3.88 -3.09 -3.77
CA ALA A 165 4.80 -2.03 -4.15
C ALA A 165 4.26 -1.12 -5.27
N LEU A 166 3.55 -1.69 -6.25
CA LEU A 166 2.87 -0.93 -7.30
C LEU A 166 1.75 -0.06 -6.72
N PHE A 167 0.93 -0.59 -5.81
CA PHE A 167 -0.13 0.16 -5.15
C PHE A 167 0.41 1.33 -4.33
N VAL A 168 1.38 1.08 -3.46
CA VAL A 168 2.01 2.14 -2.65
C VAL A 168 2.57 3.25 -3.54
N LYS A 169 3.40 2.89 -4.54
CA LYS A 169 4.04 3.85 -5.46
C LYS A 169 3.05 4.68 -6.29
N THR A 170 1.85 4.16 -6.57
CA THR A 170 0.84 4.85 -7.39
C THR A 170 -0.21 5.60 -6.56
N ASP A 171 -0.13 5.54 -5.23
CA ASP A 171 -1.15 6.07 -4.32
C ASP A 171 -0.59 6.99 -3.21
N GLU A 172 0.69 7.39 -3.31
CA GLU A 172 1.41 8.23 -2.34
C GLU A 172 0.81 9.63 -2.09
N GLN A 173 -0.15 10.08 -2.92
CA GLN A 173 -0.68 11.44 -2.85
C GLN A 173 -2.14 11.50 -2.34
N GLU A 174 -3.04 10.66 -2.86
CA GLU A 174 -4.48 10.74 -2.58
C GLU A 174 -5.00 9.60 -1.66
N HIS A 175 -4.20 8.54 -1.48
CA HIS A 175 -4.49 7.40 -0.62
C HIS A 175 -5.86 6.75 -0.90
N LEU A 176 -6.18 6.56 -2.18
CA LEU A 176 -7.44 6.02 -2.70
C LEU A 176 -7.49 4.48 -2.66
N LYS A 177 -6.34 3.81 -2.63
CA LYS A 177 -6.21 2.33 -2.53
C LYS A 177 -6.24 1.84 -1.09
N SER A 178 -6.44 2.77 -0.15
CA SER A 178 -6.72 2.54 1.26
C SER A 178 -7.78 1.46 1.49
N SER A 179 -8.84 1.48 0.68
CA SER A 179 -9.93 0.50 0.68
C SER A 179 -9.50 -0.93 0.41
N ILE A 180 -8.44 -1.17 -0.39
CA ILE A 180 -7.93 -2.52 -0.69
C ILE A 180 -6.84 -2.92 0.32
N LEU A 181 -5.93 -1.99 0.63
CA LEU A 181 -4.75 -2.27 1.44
C LEU A 181 -5.11 -2.63 2.89
N LEU A 182 -6.13 -2.00 3.48
CA LEU A 182 -6.50 -2.28 4.87
C LEU A 182 -7.19 -3.65 5.08
N PRO A 183 -8.16 -4.08 4.25
CA PRO A 183 -8.68 -5.46 4.29
C PRO A 183 -7.59 -6.51 4.11
N PHE A 184 -6.69 -6.33 3.12
CA PHE A 184 -5.52 -7.20 2.95
C PHE A 184 -4.67 -7.26 4.23
N CYS A 185 -4.35 -6.11 4.82
CA CYS A 185 -3.55 -6.06 6.04
C CYS A 185 -4.26 -6.78 7.20
N LYS A 186 -5.56 -6.53 7.40
CA LYS A 186 -6.36 -7.18 8.45
C LYS A 186 -6.39 -8.70 8.33
N ALA A 187 -6.52 -9.22 7.11
CA ALA A 187 -6.63 -10.66 6.87
C ALA A 187 -5.29 -11.40 6.88
N HIS A 188 -4.20 -10.77 6.40
CA HIS A 188 -2.96 -11.48 6.10
C HIS A 188 -1.69 -10.91 6.75
N PHE A 189 -1.67 -9.66 7.23
CA PHE A 189 -0.42 -9.04 7.71
C PHE A 189 0.18 -9.80 8.91
N TYR A 190 -0.64 -10.20 9.88
CA TYR A 190 -0.18 -11.00 11.02
C TYR A 190 0.41 -12.34 10.59
N HIS A 191 -0.26 -13.08 9.70
CA HIS A 191 0.22 -14.39 9.24
C HIS A 191 1.47 -14.31 8.38
N ILE A 192 1.66 -13.23 7.63
CA ILE A 192 2.87 -13.00 6.84
C ILE A 192 4.04 -12.55 7.73
N THR A 193 3.80 -11.65 8.69
CA THR A 193 4.86 -10.91 9.41
C THR A 193 5.14 -11.39 10.83
N GLY A 194 4.16 -12.00 11.49
CA GLY A 194 4.14 -12.25 12.93
C GLY A 194 3.89 -11.01 13.80
N ILE A 195 3.66 -9.83 13.20
CA ILE A 195 3.39 -8.58 13.92
C ILE A 195 1.90 -8.52 14.25
N SER A 196 1.57 -8.50 15.55
CA SER A 196 0.21 -8.36 16.04
C SER A 196 -0.25 -6.89 16.07
N PRO A 197 -1.57 -6.64 16.05
CA PRO A 197 -2.12 -5.30 16.15
C PRO A 197 -1.67 -4.55 17.42
N TYR A 198 -1.53 -3.23 17.34
CA TYR A 198 -0.90 -2.40 18.36
C TYR A 198 -1.56 -2.53 19.74
N SER A 199 -2.89 -2.51 19.81
CA SER A 199 -3.65 -2.70 21.05
C SER A 199 -3.45 -4.09 21.69
N LEU A 200 -3.09 -5.09 20.87
CA LEU A 200 -2.92 -6.49 21.27
C LEU A 200 -1.47 -6.86 21.62
N GLN A 201 -0.48 -6.06 21.21
CA GLN A 201 0.95 -6.33 21.44
C GLN A 201 1.34 -6.54 22.91
N GLN A 202 0.61 -5.93 23.84
CA GLN A 202 0.83 -6.12 25.28
C GLN A 202 0.49 -7.53 25.75
N TYR A 203 -0.44 -8.21 25.07
CA TYR A 203 -0.92 -9.55 25.42
C TYR A 203 -0.22 -10.63 24.60
N THR A 204 0.14 -10.36 23.34
CA THR A 204 0.84 -11.33 22.47
C THR A 204 2.32 -11.53 22.81
N LYS A 205 2.88 -10.79 23.79
CA LYS A 205 4.25 -10.93 24.28
C LYS A 205 4.47 -12.29 24.94
N GLY A 206 4.91 -13.27 24.14
CA GLY A 206 5.22 -14.63 24.60
C GLY A 206 4.53 -15.73 23.79
N LEU A 207 3.55 -15.39 22.94
CA LEU A 207 3.11 -16.35 21.93
C LEU A 207 4.25 -16.61 20.94
N PRO A 208 4.43 -17.86 20.48
CA PRO A 208 5.31 -18.12 19.35
C PRO A 208 4.74 -17.37 18.14
N ALA A 209 5.55 -16.49 17.53
CA ALA A 209 5.20 -15.92 16.23
C ALA A 209 4.84 -17.07 15.28
N SER A 210 3.75 -16.92 14.52
CA SER A 210 3.22 -18.03 13.72
C SER A 210 4.34 -18.66 12.89
N LYS A 211 4.43 -19.98 12.92
CA LYS A 211 5.39 -20.76 12.12
C LYS A 211 4.99 -20.80 10.64
N GLU A 212 3.88 -20.16 10.26
CA GLU A 212 3.42 -20.13 8.88
C GLU A 212 4.35 -19.35 7.94
N VAL A 213 4.86 -20.09 6.96
CA VAL A 213 4.95 -19.71 5.53
C VAL A 213 5.98 -18.65 5.15
N ALA A 214 6.47 -17.82 6.06
CA ALA A 214 7.64 -16.97 5.83
C ALA A 214 8.96 -17.76 5.95
N SER A 215 9.11 -18.84 5.16
CA SER A 215 10.42 -19.50 4.95
C SER A 215 11.46 -18.56 4.35
N ASP A 216 11.02 -17.57 3.56
CA ASP A 216 11.85 -16.45 3.12
C ASP A 216 11.60 -15.21 3.99
N THR A 217 12.45 -15.02 5.01
CA THR A 217 12.47 -13.83 5.87
C THR A 217 12.59 -12.53 5.07
N ARG A 218 13.12 -12.57 3.84
CA ARG A 218 13.29 -11.39 2.98
C ARG A 218 11.95 -10.87 2.45
N GLN A 219 11.03 -11.73 2.00
CA GLN A 219 9.71 -11.25 1.54
C GLN A 219 8.93 -10.61 2.69
N ARG A 220 9.05 -11.19 3.89
CA ARG A 220 8.46 -10.66 5.11
C ARG A 220 8.92 -9.22 5.38
N ASP A 221 10.23 -9.01 5.42
CA ASP A 221 10.80 -7.71 5.73
C ASP A 221 10.55 -6.68 4.60
N ILE A 222 10.42 -7.14 3.34
CA ILE A 222 9.96 -6.32 2.20
C ILE A 222 8.51 -5.85 2.40
N ILE A 223 7.58 -6.73 2.81
CA ILE A 223 6.17 -6.37 3.05
C ILE A 223 6.05 -5.38 4.23
N ILE A 224 6.77 -5.62 5.32
CA ILE A 224 6.86 -4.69 6.46
C ILE A 224 7.34 -3.32 5.98
N LYS A 225 8.39 -3.27 5.14
CA LYS A 225 8.92 -2.02 4.58
C LYS A 225 7.91 -1.31 3.67
N ILE A 226 7.31 -2.01 2.71
CA ILE A 226 6.35 -1.42 1.75
C ILE A 226 5.16 -0.76 2.47
N LEU A 227 4.57 -1.48 3.43
CA LEU A 227 3.41 -0.98 4.18
C LEU A 227 3.80 0.11 5.19
N GLY A 228 5.01 0.03 5.77
CA GLY A 228 5.57 1.10 6.59
C GLY A 228 5.84 2.39 5.82
N ASP A 229 6.38 2.30 4.60
CA ASP A 229 6.59 3.44 3.71
C ASP A 229 5.24 4.08 3.29
N TYR A 230 4.22 3.27 2.99
CA TYR A 230 2.86 3.75 2.71
C TYR A 230 2.23 4.45 3.90
N ARG A 231 2.34 3.87 5.10
CA ARG A 231 1.87 4.51 6.33
C ARG A 231 2.58 5.84 6.56
N LYS A 232 3.89 5.92 6.31
CA LYS A 232 4.65 7.17 6.42
C LYS A 232 4.13 8.24 5.46
N SER A 233 3.91 7.90 4.19
CA SER A 233 3.27 8.76 3.19
C SER A 233 1.89 9.26 3.64
N LEU A 234 1.08 8.36 4.20
CA LEU A 234 -0.25 8.67 4.73
C LEU A 234 -0.18 9.64 5.92
N VAL A 235 0.76 9.44 6.83
CA VAL A 235 1.03 10.35 7.97
C VAL A 235 1.43 11.74 7.47
N GLU A 236 2.35 11.81 6.49
CA GLU A 236 2.78 13.07 5.87
C GLU A 236 1.58 13.80 5.19
N HIS A 237 0.72 13.07 4.48
CA HIS A 237 -0.50 13.63 3.87
C HIS A 237 -1.54 14.09 4.92
N THR A 238 -1.77 13.30 5.96
CA THR A 238 -2.73 13.62 7.04
C THR A 238 -2.31 14.88 7.79
N ASN A 239 -1.02 15.01 8.11
CA ASN A 239 -0.44 16.23 8.70
C ASN A 239 -0.58 17.45 7.80
N LYS A 240 -0.30 17.30 6.49
CA LYS A 240 -0.49 18.38 5.51
C LYS A 240 -1.96 18.84 5.45
N LYS A 241 -2.92 17.91 5.49
CA LYS A 241 -4.36 18.24 5.49
C LYS A 241 -4.81 18.91 6.79
N TYR A 242 -4.26 18.48 7.94
CA TYR A 242 -4.44 19.17 9.21
C TYR A 242 -3.93 20.62 9.15
N GLU A 243 -2.72 20.85 8.63
CA GLU A 243 -2.19 22.21 8.45
C GLU A 243 -3.06 23.07 7.51
N GLU A 244 -3.52 22.52 6.38
CA GLU A 244 -4.41 23.22 5.44
C GLU A 244 -5.76 23.59 6.10
N MET A 245 -6.32 22.71 6.92
CA MET A 245 -7.54 22.94 7.70
C MET A 245 -7.34 24.09 8.71
N ILE A 246 -6.30 24.01 9.55
CA ILE A 246 -6.02 24.99 10.60
C ILE A 246 -5.68 26.38 10.01
N LYS A 247 -4.91 26.45 8.92
CA LYS A 247 -4.60 27.72 8.22
C LYS A 247 -5.86 28.40 7.68
N LEU A 248 -6.76 27.63 7.07
CA LEU A 248 -8.02 28.16 6.54
C LEU A 248 -8.97 28.60 7.66
N GLU A 249 -9.02 27.87 8.77
CA GLU A 249 -9.79 28.25 9.95
C GLU A 249 -9.29 29.55 10.59
N MET A 250 -7.97 29.77 10.67
CA MET A 250 -7.40 31.03 11.15
C MET A 250 -7.72 32.21 10.22
N SER A 251 -7.65 32.05 8.89
CA SER A 251 -8.08 33.08 7.92
C SER A 251 -9.56 33.42 8.10
N ILE A 252 -10.43 32.42 8.27
CA ILE A 252 -11.86 32.62 8.54
C ILE A 252 -12.11 33.38 9.85
N LYS A 253 -11.35 33.07 10.92
CA LYS A 253 -11.43 33.76 12.23
C LYS A 253 -10.95 35.22 12.16
N THR A 254 -10.02 35.56 11.27
CA THR A 254 -9.39 36.90 11.19
C THR A 254 -10.04 37.83 10.16
N GLU A 255 -10.45 37.32 9.00
CA GLU A 255 -10.94 38.12 7.86
C GLU A 255 -12.46 38.01 7.67
N GLY A 256 -13.12 37.10 8.39
CA GLY A 256 -14.51 36.73 8.17
C GLY A 256 -14.69 35.69 7.05
N ALA A 257 -15.77 34.93 7.13
CA ALA A 257 -15.96 33.76 6.27
C ALA A 257 -16.74 34.09 4.98
N SER A 258 -16.11 33.98 3.81
CA SER A 258 -16.87 33.87 2.56
C SER A 258 -17.53 32.48 2.43
N SER A 259 -18.64 32.39 1.68
CA SER A 259 -19.32 31.11 1.42
C SER A 259 -18.40 30.08 0.76
N LYS A 260 -17.41 30.53 -0.03
CA LYS A 260 -16.41 29.66 -0.66
C LYS A 260 -15.44 29.09 0.38
N GLN A 261 -14.89 29.91 1.26
CA GLN A 261 -13.99 29.46 2.34
C GLN A 261 -14.69 28.47 3.29
N ARG A 262 -15.98 28.67 3.61
CA ARG A 262 -16.76 27.71 4.43
C ARG A 262 -16.94 26.35 3.76
N PHE A 263 -17.14 26.33 2.45
CA PHE A 263 -17.22 25.07 1.69
C PHE A 263 -15.85 24.36 1.67
N GLU A 264 -14.78 25.11 1.41
CA GLU A 264 -13.40 24.61 1.39
C GLU A 264 -12.94 24.09 2.77
N GLN A 265 -13.34 24.75 3.86
CA GLN A 265 -13.10 24.30 5.24
C GLN A 265 -13.80 22.97 5.52
N THR A 266 -15.09 22.85 5.16
CA THR A 266 -15.86 21.60 5.31
C THR A 266 -15.20 20.45 4.53
N ASN A 267 -14.78 20.69 3.29
CA ASN A 267 -14.11 19.69 2.46
C ASN A 267 -12.74 19.28 3.04
N ASN A 268 -11.91 20.23 3.46
CA ASN A 268 -10.61 19.92 4.06
C ASN A 268 -10.75 19.14 5.38
N LYS A 269 -11.75 19.49 6.20
CA LYS A 269 -12.09 18.74 7.42
C LYS A 269 -12.51 17.29 7.11
N GLN A 270 -13.43 17.08 6.16
CA GLN A 270 -13.86 15.73 5.76
C GLN A 270 -12.70 14.88 5.21
N GLN A 271 -11.81 15.48 4.40
CA GLN A 271 -10.62 14.77 3.90
C GLN A 271 -9.64 14.44 5.02
N PHE A 272 -9.41 15.36 5.96
CA PHE A 272 -8.59 15.12 7.15
C PHE A 272 -9.16 13.99 8.02
N GLU A 273 -10.45 14.02 8.35
CA GLU A 273 -11.12 12.99 9.15
C GLU A 273 -11.05 11.61 8.47
N ARG A 274 -11.27 11.54 7.15
CA ARG A 274 -11.11 10.30 6.36
C ARG A 274 -9.70 9.74 6.44
N LEU A 275 -8.68 10.58 6.25
CA LEU A 275 -7.28 10.16 6.27
C LEU A 275 -6.83 9.73 7.67
N LEU A 276 -7.24 10.46 8.71
CA LEU A 276 -6.95 10.14 10.10
C LEU A 276 -7.63 8.84 10.56
N GLU A 277 -8.90 8.61 10.18
CA GLU A 277 -9.58 7.35 10.47
C GLU A 277 -8.85 6.16 9.81
N TYR A 278 -8.38 6.36 8.57
CA TYR A 278 -7.62 5.34 7.85
C TYR A 278 -6.23 5.11 8.47
N GLU A 279 -5.51 6.18 8.82
CA GLU A 279 -4.21 6.13 9.49
C GLU A 279 -4.29 5.33 10.80
N ASN A 280 -5.27 5.65 11.66
CA ASN A 280 -5.45 4.94 12.92
C ASN A 280 -5.71 3.44 12.71
N LYS A 281 -6.56 3.08 11.75
CA LYS A 281 -6.86 1.67 11.42
C LYS A 281 -5.65 0.94 10.82
N LEU A 282 -4.86 1.60 9.99
CA LEU A 282 -3.65 1.01 9.39
C LEU A 282 -2.55 0.86 10.46
N SER A 283 -2.33 1.87 11.29
CA SER A 283 -1.38 1.86 12.41
C SER A 283 -1.69 0.73 13.39
N GLU A 284 -2.97 0.59 13.78
CA GLU A 284 -3.41 -0.52 14.63
C GLU A 284 -3.00 -1.86 14.03
N VAL A 285 -3.32 -2.14 12.75
CA VAL A 285 -3.01 -3.42 12.10
C VAL A 285 -1.50 -3.64 11.90
N LEU A 286 -0.75 -2.58 11.57
CA LEU A 286 0.71 -2.65 11.39
C LEU A 286 1.48 -2.74 12.73
N GLY A 287 0.80 -2.72 13.87
CA GLY A 287 1.43 -2.78 15.18
C GLY A 287 2.17 -1.50 15.57
N GLN A 288 1.72 -0.35 15.08
CA GLN A 288 2.34 0.96 15.29
C GLN A 288 1.41 1.89 16.06
N ALA A 289 1.99 2.80 16.84
CA ALA A 289 1.20 3.75 17.62
C ALA A 289 0.37 4.68 16.70
N PRO A 290 -0.92 4.93 17.01
CA PRO A 290 -1.78 5.83 16.25
C PRO A 290 -1.25 7.26 16.27
N LEU A 291 -1.57 8.04 15.23
CA LEU A 291 -1.13 9.43 15.17
C LEU A 291 -1.90 10.30 16.18
N GLN A 292 -1.16 11.14 16.91
CA GLN A 292 -1.71 12.07 17.89
C GLN A 292 -1.53 13.51 17.43
N PHE A 293 -2.61 14.28 17.45
CA PHE A 293 -2.60 15.73 17.28
C PHE A 293 -2.72 16.44 18.62
N PRO A 294 -2.19 17.67 18.77
CA PRO A 294 -2.55 18.54 19.88
C PRO A 294 -4.07 18.73 19.88
N GLN A 295 -4.72 18.34 20.98
CA GLN A 295 -6.13 18.68 21.16
C GLN A 295 -6.27 20.20 21.27
N GLU A 296 -7.31 20.78 20.67
CA GLU A 296 -7.72 22.15 20.99
C GLU A 296 -8.14 22.20 22.46
N ASN A 297 -7.21 22.57 23.33
CA ASN A 297 -7.53 22.85 24.71
C ASN A 297 -8.54 24.00 24.76
N ALA A 298 -9.61 23.80 25.53
CA ALA A 298 -10.66 24.76 25.73
C ALA A 298 -10.13 26.11 26.28
N SER A 299 -10.94 27.16 26.08
CA SER A 299 -10.68 28.55 26.51
C SER A 299 -9.41 29.18 25.92
N VAL A 300 -9.52 29.72 24.71
CA VAL A 300 -8.77 30.93 24.35
C VAL A 300 -9.49 32.10 25.03
N ASP A 301 -9.06 32.41 26.25
CA ASP A 301 -9.41 33.66 26.92
C ASP A 301 -8.76 34.83 26.16
N GLU A 302 -9.48 35.94 26.02
CA GLU A 302 -8.97 37.10 25.28
C GLU A 302 -7.77 37.73 26.01
N ARG A 303 -6.54 37.50 25.51
CA ARG A 303 -5.45 38.50 25.31
C ARG A 303 -4.10 37.83 25.01
N GLY A 304 -3.33 38.43 24.10
CA GLY A 304 -1.90 38.17 23.97
C GLY A 304 -1.49 37.35 22.74
N VAL A 305 -1.66 37.91 21.54
CA VAL A 305 -0.85 37.49 20.40
C VAL A 305 0.55 38.05 20.61
N ASP A 306 1.50 37.21 21.01
CA ASP A 306 2.86 37.20 20.45
C ASP A 306 3.65 35.97 20.91
N ALA A 307 4.52 35.48 20.01
CA ALA A 307 5.57 34.49 20.25
C ALA A 307 5.18 33.07 20.74
N ASN A 308 4.64 32.22 19.84
CA ASN A 308 5.12 30.82 19.78
C ASN A 308 4.93 30.13 18.40
N VAL A 309 5.87 30.32 17.45
CA VAL A 309 5.90 29.59 16.16
C VAL A 309 7.36 29.21 15.77
N LYS A 310 8.20 28.82 16.74
CA LYS A 310 9.58 28.35 16.46
C LYS A 310 10.05 27.08 17.18
N GLU A 311 9.35 26.60 18.21
CA GLU A 311 9.73 25.36 18.92
C GLU A 311 8.91 24.13 18.49
N VAL A 312 9.14 23.66 17.26
CA VAL A 312 8.84 22.27 16.86
C VAL A 312 10.01 21.62 16.09
N ASN A 313 10.89 22.41 15.46
CA ASN A 313 12.03 21.92 14.67
C ASN A 313 13.38 22.12 15.38
N GLN A 314 13.59 21.42 16.51
CA GLN A 314 14.94 21.10 17.01
C GLN A 314 14.92 19.89 17.98
N GLY A 315 14.82 18.69 17.40
CA GLY A 315 14.77 17.42 18.14
C GLY A 315 15.83 16.38 17.76
N MET A 316 16.79 16.70 16.89
CA MET A 316 17.87 15.79 16.49
C MET A 316 19.16 16.55 16.09
N ASN A 317 19.97 16.98 17.07
CA ASN A 317 21.42 16.67 17.12
C ASN A 317 22.10 17.27 18.36
N ASN A 318 22.80 16.45 19.15
CA ASN A 318 24.24 16.57 19.48
C ASN A 318 24.61 15.94 20.84
N ASN A 319 25.70 15.18 20.82
CA ASN A 319 26.46 14.78 22.01
C ASN A 319 27.11 16.00 22.69
N SER A 320 27.24 15.99 24.02
CA SER A 320 28.58 16.01 24.65
C SER A 320 28.60 15.90 26.20
N ILE A 321 29.39 14.92 26.67
CA ILE A 321 30.34 14.98 27.80
C ILE A 321 29.79 15.20 29.23
N LYS A 322 29.87 14.13 30.03
CA LYS A 322 30.66 14.18 31.29
C LYS A 322 31.30 12.81 31.61
N ARG A 323 32.57 12.84 32.02
CA ARG A 323 33.32 11.72 32.62
C ARG A 323 32.88 11.57 34.10
N GLU A 324 33.21 10.55 34.90
CA GLU A 324 34.15 9.41 34.87
C GLU A 324 33.32 8.10 35.12
N SER A 325 33.81 6.86 35.25
CA SER A 325 35.14 6.25 35.50
C SER A 325 35.39 5.08 34.51
N ALA A 326 36.16 4.04 34.89
CA ALA A 326 36.58 2.93 34.02
C ALA A 326 36.28 1.52 34.57
N SER A 327 36.09 0.53 33.67
CA SER A 327 36.87 -0.72 33.69
C SER A 327 36.75 -1.53 32.37
N ASN A 328 37.91 -1.86 31.79
CA ASN A 328 38.22 -2.83 30.72
C ASN A 328 37.17 -3.90 30.31
N VAL A 329 37.06 -4.22 29.01
CA VAL A 329 37.65 -5.42 28.35
C VAL A 329 37.18 -5.59 26.88
N LYS A 330 38.16 -5.86 25.99
CA LYS A 330 38.15 -6.47 24.64
C LYS A 330 36.93 -6.36 23.68
N THR A 331 37.27 -5.74 22.54
CA THR A 331 36.80 -5.97 21.17
C THR A 331 36.52 -7.43 20.78
N THR A 332 35.41 -7.67 20.05
CA THR A 332 35.38 -8.60 18.89
C THR A 332 34.37 -8.11 17.86
N THR A 333 34.77 -8.02 16.59
CA THR A 333 33.90 -7.75 15.43
C THR A 333 33.75 -9.03 14.63
N SER A 334 32.53 -9.34 14.17
CA SER A 334 32.27 -10.43 13.22
C SER A 334 31.39 -9.91 12.09
N GLN A 335 31.93 -9.85 10.88
CA GLN A 335 31.17 -9.79 9.63
C GLN A 335 30.99 -11.23 9.11
N THR A 336 29.80 -11.54 8.61
CA THR A 336 29.46 -12.62 7.64
C THR A 336 27.98 -12.43 7.27
N GLU A 337 27.46 -12.73 6.08
CA GLU A 337 28.05 -13.08 4.78
C GLU A 337 26.96 -12.85 3.70
N ASN A 338 27.37 -12.77 2.43
CA ASN A 338 26.49 -12.79 1.25
C ASN A 338 27.29 -13.58 0.19
N PRO A 339 26.71 -14.51 -0.59
CA PRO A 339 25.94 -14.15 -1.80
C PRO A 339 24.75 -15.15 -2.01
N GLN A 340 24.08 -15.36 -3.17
CA GLN A 340 24.41 -15.10 -4.57
C GLN A 340 23.15 -15.13 -5.46
N SER A 341 23.21 -14.46 -6.62
CA SER A 341 22.17 -14.45 -7.66
C SER A 341 22.56 -15.29 -8.88
N ASN A 342 21.59 -15.94 -9.51
CA ASN A 342 21.79 -16.70 -10.76
C ASN A 342 21.88 -15.80 -12.01
N LEU A 343 22.56 -16.32 -13.04
CA LEU A 343 22.73 -15.77 -14.39
C LEU A 343 21.44 -15.84 -15.24
N PRO A 344 21.45 -15.22 -16.43
CA PRO A 344 21.32 -16.05 -17.63
C PRO A 344 22.46 -15.88 -18.65
N LEU A 345 22.59 -16.87 -19.54
CA LEU A 345 23.54 -16.92 -20.66
C LEU A 345 23.09 -16.03 -21.84
N GLU A 346 24.04 -15.48 -22.60
CA GLU A 346 23.94 -15.53 -24.07
C GLU A 346 25.32 -15.64 -24.76
N ASN A 347 25.27 -16.24 -25.95
CA ASN A 347 26.30 -16.69 -26.88
C ASN A 347 27.59 -15.86 -27.07
N LEU A 348 28.72 -16.58 -27.30
CA LEU A 348 29.66 -16.30 -28.40
C LEU A 348 30.56 -17.52 -28.69
N GLN A 349 30.64 -17.92 -29.96
CA GLN A 349 31.59 -18.93 -30.46
C GLN A 349 32.97 -18.29 -30.71
N MET A 350 34.07 -19.02 -30.52
CA MET A 350 35.27 -18.90 -31.36
C MET A 350 36.17 -20.14 -31.27
N GLU A 351 37.04 -20.30 -32.27
CA GLU A 351 37.65 -21.57 -32.68
C GLU A 351 39.02 -21.90 -32.04
N SER A 352 39.32 -23.20 -32.05
CA SER A 352 40.66 -23.78 -32.29
C SER A 352 41.86 -23.37 -31.41
N ASN A 353 42.44 -24.35 -30.70
CA ASN A 353 43.67 -25.04 -31.16
C ASN A 353 44.24 -25.93 -30.05
N THR A 354 44.32 -27.23 -30.30
CA THR A 354 45.24 -28.14 -29.60
C THR A 354 46.62 -28.09 -30.26
N PRO A 355 47.71 -28.32 -29.50
CA PRO A 355 48.46 -29.56 -29.71
C PRO A 355 48.90 -30.22 -28.38
N PRO A 356 49.55 -31.39 -28.41
CA PRO A 356 49.29 -32.42 -27.40
C PRO A 356 50.42 -32.59 -26.37
N ASN A 357 50.14 -33.26 -25.25
CA ASN A 357 51.19 -34.01 -24.58
C ASN A 357 50.71 -35.33 -23.96
N ARG A 358 51.45 -36.39 -24.25
CA ARG A 358 51.23 -37.74 -23.72
C ARG A 358 51.87 -37.83 -22.34
N ARG A 359 51.14 -38.34 -21.35
CA ARG A 359 51.72 -39.18 -20.28
C ARG A 359 50.66 -40.18 -19.82
N ALA A 360 50.90 -41.46 -20.07
CA ALA A 360 50.05 -42.53 -19.57
C ALA A 360 50.13 -42.57 -18.04
N GLY A 361 49.02 -42.23 -17.37
CA GLY A 361 48.86 -42.54 -15.95
C GLY A 361 48.78 -44.05 -15.78
N ARG A 362 49.65 -44.63 -14.96
CA ARG A 362 49.46 -46.01 -14.50
C ARG A 362 48.22 -46.05 -13.60
N SER A 363 47.44 -47.10 -13.71
CA SER A 363 46.24 -47.23 -12.89
C SER A 363 46.62 -47.40 -11.43
N PHE A 364 45.83 -46.84 -10.51
CA PHE A 364 45.96 -47.10 -9.08
C PHE A 364 45.88 -48.61 -8.76
N SER A 365 45.19 -49.38 -9.64
CA SER A 365 45.14 -50.85 -9.61
C SER A 365 46.53 -51.50 -9.73
N ASP A 366 47.42 -50.98 -10.57
CA ASP A 366 48.74 -51.59 -10.81
C ASP A 366 49.63 -51.49 -9.56
N TYR A 367 49.49 -50.40 -8.81
CA TYR A 367 50.21 -50.16 -7.56
C TYR A 367 49.72 -51.10 -6.45
N TRP A 368 48.40 -51.31 -6.38
CA TRP A 368 47.78 -52.19 -5.39
C TRP A 368 48.18 -53.66 -5.59
N ASP A 369 48.21 -54.14 -6.83
CA ASP A 369 48.67 -55.49 -7.15
C ASP A 369 50.17 -55.70 -6.90
N GLN A 370 51.00 -54.66 -7.07
CA GLN A 370 52.42 -54.74 -6.74
C GLN A 370 52.66 -54.87 -5.22
N CYS A 371 51.93 -54.10 -4.40
CA CYS A 371 51.95 -54.28 -2.94
C CYS A 371 51.44 -55.66 -2.50
N ARG A 372 50.38 -56.19 -3.13
CA ARG A 372 49.80 -57.50 -2.79
C ARG A 372 50.78 -58.66 -3.01
N ARG A 373 51.60 -58.60 -4.07
CA ARG A 373 52.64 -59.60 -4.38
C ARG A 373 53.83 -59.55 -3.42
N SER A 374 54.23 -58.37 -2.94
CA SER A 374 55.28 -58.21 -1.93
C SER A 374 54.87 -58.74 -0.55
N ILE A 375 53.60 -58.58 -0.16
CA ILE A 375 53.10 -59.10 1.12
C ILE A 375 52.98 -60.64 1.08
N SER A 376 52.52 -61.21 -0.04
CA SER A 376 52.43 -62.66 -0.24
C SER A 376 53.78 -63.39 -0.15
N THR A 377 54.86 -62.77 -0.64
CA THR A 377 56.22 -63.36 -0.63
C THR A 377 56.90 -63.29 0.74
N HIS A 378 56.47 -62.41 1.65
CA HIS A 378 57.00 -62.34 3.01
C HIS A 378 56.35 -63.36 3.97
N TYR A 379 55.10 -63.78 3.73
CA TYR A 379 54.36 -64.64 4.66
C TYR A 379 54.75 -66.13 4.59
N SER A 380 55.40 -66.57 3.50
CA SER A 380 55.71 -67.99 3.25
C SER A 380 57.07 -68.46 3.78
N ARG A 381 57.91 -67.56 4.31
CA ARG A 381 59.31 -67.89 4.72
C ARG A 381 59.52 -68.13 6.22
N SER A 382 58.50 -68.00 7.06
CA SER A 382 58.60 -68.07 8.53
C SER A 382 57.95 -69.31 9.15
N LYS A 383 58.44 -70.51 8.83
CA LYS A 383 58.16 -71.75 9.62
C LYS A 383 59.33 -72.74 9.58
N ARG A 384 60.18 -72.73 10.63
CA ARG A 384 60.80 -73.91 11.31
C ARG A 384 61.80 -73.50 12.41
N SER A 385 61.99 -74.40 13.39
CA SER A 385 62.91 -74.33 14.55
C SER A 385 62.54 -73.30 15.64
N VAL A 386 61.95 -73.70 16.78
CA VAL A 386 62.60 -74.29 17.99
C VAL A 386 63.60 -73.31 18.62
N SER A 387 63.64 -72.99 19.91
CA SER A 387 62.81 -73.13 21.12
C SER A 387 63.67 -72.48 22.23
N GLN A 388 63.06 -71.78 23.20
CA GLN A 388 63.67 -71.36 24.47
C GLN A 388 65.10 -70.77 24.44
N VAL A 389 65.21 -69.44 24.37
CA VAL A 389 65.76 -68.52 25.40
C VAL A 389 65.51 -67.07 24.89
N CYS A 390 65.52 -66.07 25.79
CA CYS A 390 65.38 -64.63 25.49
C CYS A 390 64.01 -64.12 24.98
N THR A 391 63.05 -63.99 25.91
CA THR A 391 61.86 -63.12 25.76
C THR A 391 62.20 -61.63 25.58
N SER A 392 63.46 -61.22 25.76
CA SER A 392 63.94 -59.84 25.61
C SER A 392 64.16 -59.41 24.14
N SER A 393 64.72 -60.26 23.27
CA SER A 393 65.11 -59.83 21.90
C SER A 393 63.91 -59.59 20.99
N VAL A 394 62.83 -60.35 21.17
CA VAL A 394 61.54 -60.15 20.49
C VAL A 394 60.92 -58.80 20.88
N PHE A 395 61.04 -58.42 22.16
CA PHE A 395 60.50 -57.16 22.68
C PHE A 395 61.23 -55.94 22.11
N TRP A 396 62.57 -55.98 22.06
CA TRP A 396 63.37 -54.94 21.41
C TRP A 396 63.11 -54.85 19.91
N SER A 397 62.95 -55.99 19.22
CA SER A 397 62.59 -56.02 17.80
C SER A 397 61.23 -55.35 17.57
N ALA A 398 60.19 -55.72 18.33
CA ALA A 398 58.87 -55.11 18.26
C ALA A 398 58.90 -53.60 18.55
N ALA A 399 59.66 -53.17 19.57
CA ALA A 399 59.83 -51.76 19.90
C ALA A 399 60.47 -50.96 18.74
N THR A 400 61.48 -51.51 18.06
CA THR A 400 62.08 -50.83 16.88
C THR A 400 61.13 -50.73 15.69
N PHE A 401 60.29 -51.75 15.45
CA PHE A 401 59.25 -51.67 14.42
C PHE A 401 58.17 -50.64 14.75
N ILE A 402 57.71 -50.58 16.00
CA ILE A 402 56.74 -49.56 16.46
C ILE A 402 57.33 -48.16 16.34
N PHE A 403 58.59 -47.95 16.78
CA PHE A 403 59.26 -46.67 16.64
C PHE A 403 59.43 -46.25 15.17
N SER A 404 59.87 -47.17 14.31
CA SER A 404 59.98 -46.92 12.86
C SER A 404 58.63 -46.57 12.22
N TYR A 405 57.54 -47.21 12.67
CA TYR A 405 56.19 -46.93 12.19
C TYR A 405 55.70 -45.54 12.63
N VAL A 406 55.90 -45.19 13.91
CA VAL A 406 55.56 -43.87 14.45
C VAL A 406 56.32 -42.76 13.73
N VAL A 407 57.63 -42.93 13.48
CA VAL A 407 58.44 -41.96 12.72
C VAL A 407 57.92 -41.83 11.27
N ALA A 408 57.58 -42.94 10.60
CA ALA A 408 57.01 -42.89 9.26
C ALA A 408 55.65 -42.16 9.23
N CYS A 409 54.77 -42.41 10.19
CA CYS A 409 53.51 -41.68 10.34
C CYS A 409 53.74 -40.17 10.59
N PHE A 410 54.74 -39.80 11.38
CA PHE A 410 55.06 -38.39 11.66
C PHE A 410 55.59 -37.67 10.41
N VAL A 411 56.42 -38.34 9.61
CA VAL A 411 56.91 -37.80 8.32
C VAL A 411 55.76 -37.64 7.32
N ILE A 412 54.85 -38.61 7.23
CA ILE A 412 53.66 -38.51 6.37
C ILE A 412 52.76 -37.35 6.83
N PHE A 413 52.50 -37.23 8.14
CA PHE A 413 51.73 -36.13 8.70
C PHE A 413 52.35 -34.76 8.39
N TRP A 414 53.67 -34.62 8.54
CA TRP A 414 54.39 -33.39 8.23
C TRP A 414 54.33 -33.03 6.73
N ILE A 415 54.47 -34.01 5.84
CA ILE A 415 54.31 -33.81 4.39
C ILE A 415 52.87 -33.38 4.05
N VAL A 416 51.86 -34.03 4.64
CA VAL A 416 50.45 -33.67 4.42
C VAL A 416 50.17 -32.26 4.92
N SER A 417 50.63 -31.88 6.11
CA SER A 417 50.50 -30.52 6.64
C SER A 417 51.13 -29.50 5.70
N SER A 418 52.37 -29.73 5.26
CA SER A 418 53.07 -28.81 4.34
C SER A 418 52.38 -28.68 2.97
N VAL A 419 51.75 -29.75 2.47
CA VAL A 419 50.93 -29.68 1.24
C VAL A 419 49.64 -28.90 1.47
N MET A 420 48.99 -29.05 2.63
CA MET A 420 47.80 -28.28 3.00
C MET A 420 48.10 -26.78 3.12
N ASP A 421 49.18 -26.39 3.81
CA ASP A 421 49.59 -24.99 3.95
C ASP A 421 49.86 -24.32 2.58
N ASN A 422 50.49 -25.07 1.66
CA ASN A 422 50.78 -24.60 0.30
C ASN A 422 49.52 -24.53 -0.58
N LEU A 423 48.54 -25.42 -0.34
CA LEU A 423 47.23 -25.39 -0.99
C LEU A 423 46.42 -24.18 -0.51
N GLU A 424 46.36 -23.94 0.80
CA GLU A 424 45.64 -22.83 1.43
C GLU A 424 46.20 -21.48 0.96
N THR A 425 47.52 -21.29 1.01
CA THR A 425 48.16 -20.06 0.51
C THR A 425 47.95 -19.86 -1.00
N THR A 426 47.87 -20.94 -1.79
CA THR A 426 47.54 -20.86 -3.22
C THR A 426 46.06 -20.53 -3.46
N PHE A 427 45.15 -21.05 -2.63
CA PHE A 427 43.73 -20.76 -2.67
C PHE A 427 43.44 -19.30 -2.32
N ASN A 428 43.97 -18.81 -1.19
CA ASN A 428 43.80 -17.44 -0.74
C ASN A 428 44.30 -16.44 -1.81
N ARG A 429 45.49 -16.66 -2.39
CA ARG A 429 46.01 -15.85 -3.51
C ARG A 429 45.20 -15.90 -4.81
N ARG A 430 44.28 -16.85 -4.97
CA ARG A 430 43.30 -16.87 -6.08
C ARG A 430 42.02 -16.16 -5.68
N PHE A 431 41.58 -16.32 -4.43
CA PHE A 431 40.43 -15.65 -3.85
C PHE A 431 40.63 -14.13 -3.82
N ASP A 432 41.77 -13.63 -3.35
CA ASP A 432 42.09 -12.18 -3.31
C ASP A 432 41.99 -11.54 -4.71
N ARG A 433 42.54 -12.20 -5.73
CA ARG A 433 42.48 -11.75 -7.13
C ARG A 433 41.08 -11.83 -7.71
N PHE A 434 40.28 -12.80 -7.29
CA PHE A 434 38.86 -12.88 -7.65
C PHE A 434 38.09 -11.70 -7.04
N GLU A 435 38.28 -11.43 -5.75
CA GLU A 435 37.63 -10.31 -5.04
C GLU A 435 38.01 -8.94 -5.66
N GLU A 436 39.29 -8.73 -6.00
CA GLU A 436 39.74 -7.50 -6.66
C GLU A 436 39.12 -7.32 -8.06
N ASN A 437 38.98 -8.41 -8.83
CA ASN A 437 38.33 -8.38 -10.14
C ASN A 437 36.82 -8.13 -10.03
N VAL A 438 36.13 -8.73 -9.05
CA VAL A 438 34.71 -8.46 -8.76
C VAL A 438 34.51 -6.99 -8.39
N LYS A 439 35.35 -6.43 -7.51
CA LYS A 439 35.32 -4.99 -7.16
C LYS A 439 35.50 -4.09 -8.39
N LYS A 440 36.40 -4.42 -9.31
CA LYS A 440 36.60 -3.67 -10.57
C LYS A 440 35.39 -3.71 -11.48
N ILE A 441 34.80 -4.89 -11.69
CA ILE A 441 33.60 -5.07 -12.52
C ILE A 441 32.42 -4.28 -11.93
N PHE A 442 32.20 -4.39 -10.62
CA PHE A 442 31.11 -3.71 -9.92
C PHE A 442 31.24 -2.19 -10.03
N ASN A 443 32.43 -1.63 -9.77
CA ASN A 443 32.70 -0.19 -9.91
C ASN A 443 32.49 0.32 -11.35
N LEU A 444 32.85 -0.47 -12.37
CA LEU A 444 32.64 -0.09 -13.77
C LEU A 444 31.14 -0.07 -14.14
N GLN A 445 30.36 -1.06 -13.70
CA GLN A 445 28.92 -1.07 -13.92
C GLN A 445 28.21 0.08 -13.16
N PHE A 446 28.56 0.31 -11.90
CA PHE A 446 27.98 1.39 -11.10
C PHE A 446 28.23 2.77 -11.74
N ARG A 447 29.44 3.00 -12.26
CA ARG A 447 29.77 4.23 -12.99
C ARG A 447 28.98 4.38 -14.29
N GLY A 448 28.74 3.27 -15.00
CA GLY A 448 27.89 3.27 -16.20
C GLY A 448 26.44 3.63 -15.89
N ILE A 449 25.87 3.06 -14.82
CA ILE A 449 24.51 3.33 -14.35
C ILE A 449 24.37 4.80 -13.90
N ASN A 450 25.32 5.35 -13.14
CA ASN A 450 25.26 6.75 -12.73
C ASN A 450 25.23 7.71 -13.94
N LEU A 451 26.03 7.46 -14.98
CA LEU A 451 26.03 8.25 -16.22
C LEU A 451 24.71 8.17 -16.99
N THR A 452 24.00 7.04 -16.97
CA THR A 452 22.66 6.94 -17.58
C THR A 452 21.60 7.64 -16.72
N MET A 453 21.74 7.59 -15.39
CA MET A 453 20.87 8.28 -14.43
C MET A 453 20.95 9.81 -14.59
N GLU A 454 22.15 10.39 -14.55
CA GLU A 454 22.37 11.84 -14.78
C GLU A 454 21.78 12.31 -16.12
N LYS A 455 21.94 11.50 -17.18
CA LYS A 455 21.37 11.79 -18.50
C LYS A 455 19.84 11.70 -18.51
N LEU A 456 19.24 10.84 -17.69
CA LEU A 456 17.79 10.75 -17.53
C LEU A 456 17.26 11.98 -16.78
N GLU A 457 17.88 12.34 -15.65
CA GLU A 457 17.55 13.50 -14.83
C GLU A 457 17.63 14.81 -15.64
N PHE A 458 18.71 15.01 -16.40
CA PHE A 458 18.85 16.16 -17.28
C PHE A 458 17.72 16.26 -18.32
N ASN A 459 17.32 15.12 -18.91
CA ASN A 459 16.22 15.08 -19.87
C ASN A 459 14.85 15.31 -19.22
N LEU A 460 14.63 14.82 -18.01
CA LEU A 460 13.42 15.08 -17.22
C LEU A 460 13.33 16.58 -16.85
N SER A 461 14.38 17.16 -16.29
CA SER A 461 14.47 18.59 -15.97
C SER A 461 14.20 19.47 -17.21
N LYS A 462 14.76 19.11 -18.37
CA LYS A 462 14.50 19.79 -19.65
C LYS A 462 13.05 19.64 -20.15
N LYS A 463 12.38 18.53 -19.85
CA LYS A 463 10.93 18.35 -20.13
C LYS A 463 10.07 19.19 -19.17
N PHE A 464 10.37 19.16 -17.86
CA PHE A 464 9.65 19.95 -16.84
C PHE A 464 9.72 21.45 -17.11
N THR A 465 10.91 22.02 -17.28
CA THR A 465 11.09 23.46 -17.61
C THR A 465 10.42 23.88 -18.93
N LYS A 466 10.27 22.95 -19.90
CA LYS A 466 9.49 23.21 -21.13
C LYS A 466 7.97 23.16 -20.89
N MET A 467 7.51 22.34 -19.95
CA MET A 467 6.10 22.22 -19.56
C MET A 467 5.66 23.43 -18.73
N GLU A 468 6.45 23.82 -17.72
CA GLU A 468 6.29 25.02 -16.89
C GLU A 468 6.09 26.27 -17.77
N ARG A 469 7.05 26.57 -18.67
CA ARG A 469 6.93 27.66 -19.66
C ARG A 469 5.75 27.55 -20.62
N ARG A 470 5.08 26.39 -20.74
CA ARG A 470 3.82 26.23 -21.49
C ARG A 470 2.61 26.52 -20.60
N MET A 471 2.66 26.16 -19.33
CA MET A 471 1.63 26.50 -18.34
C MET A 471 1.61 28.01 -18.07
N ASP A 472 2.76 28.65 -17.83
CA ASP A 472 2.85 30.11 -17.61
C ASP A 472 2.22 30.91 -18.76
N ARG A 473 2.49 30.50 -20.01
CA ARG A 473 1.91 31.11 -21.21
C ARG A 473 0.41 30.86 -21.34
N LYS A 474 -0.12 29.75 -20.80
CA LYS A 474 -1.57 29.52 -20.71
C LYS A 474 -2.18 30.39 -19.62
N PHE A 475 -1.59 30.44 -18.42
CA PHE A 475 -2.08 31.23 -17.29
C PHE A 475 -2.06 32.73 -17.57
N THR A 476 -0.97 33.28 -18.12
CA THR A 476 -0.88 34.70 -18.52
C THR A 476 -1.90 35.07 -19.60
N ASN A 477 -2.11 34.21 -20.60
CA ASN A 477 -3.13 34.43 -21.64
C ASN A 477 -4.56 34.35 -21.05
N LEU A 478 -4.83 33.38 -20.17
CA LEU A 478 -6.11 33.25 -19.49
C LEU A 478 -6.39 34.45 -18.57
N GLY A 479 -5.41 34.87 -17.77
CA GLY A 479 -5.48 36.07 -16.92
C GLY A 479 -5.74 37.32 -17.76
N GLY A 480 -5.03 37.52 -18.86
CA GLY A 480 -5.25 38.64 -19.80
C GLY A 480 -6.58 38.58 -20.57
N LYS A 481 -7.23 37.41 -20.66
CA LYS A 481 -8.62 37.28 -21.15
C LYS A 481 -9.64 37.57 -20.07
N MET A 482 -9.43 37.08 -18.84
CA MET A 482 -10.27 37.35 -17.69
C MET A 482 -10.28 38.84 -17.37
N TYR A 483 -9.11 39.48 -17.25
CA TYR A 483 -8.98 40.91 -17.00
C TYR A 483 -9.78 41.74 -18.02
N ARG A 484 -9.62 41.47 -19.32
CA ARG A 484 -10.40 42.13 -20.39
C ARG A 484 -11.90 41.83 -20.37
N LYS A 485 -12.35 40.78 -19.70
CA LYS A 485 -13.77 40.47 -19.49
C LYS A 485 -14.30 41.22 -18.26
N THR A 486 -13.53 41.25 -17.17
CA THR A 486 -13.82 42.02 -15.95
C THR A 486 -13.96 43.51 -16.28
N THR A 487 -12.96 44.13 -16.93
CA THR A 487 -13.04 45.56 -17.29
C THR A 487 -14.24 45.89 -18.18
N LYS A 488 -14.67 44.96 -19.05
CA LYS A 488 -15.90 45.11 -19.85
C LYS A 488 -17.18 44.99 -19.03
N MET A 489 -17.18 44.19 -17.96
CA MET A 489 -18.28 44.12 -17.00
C MET A 489 -18.32 45.40 -16.17
N ASP A 490 -17.19 45.87 -15.66
CA ASP A 490 -17.08 47.11 -14.87
C ASP A 490 -17.62 48.32 -15.66
N THR A 491 -17.25 48.46 -16.94
CA THR A 491 -17.80 49.53 -17.81
C THR A 491 -19.31 49.43 -18.04
N LYS A 492 -19.88 48.22 -17.99
CA LYS A 492 -21.34 48.03 -18.11
C LYS A 492 -22.06 48.31 -16.80
N ILE A 493 -21.44 48.01 -15.67
CA ILE A 493 -21.98 48.35 -14.34
C ILE A 493 -22.06 49.87 -14.21
N ALA A 494 -20.98 50.60 -14.55
CA ALA A 494 -20.99 52.07 -14.53
C ALA A 494 -22.06 52.71 -15.46
N ASP A 495 -22.33 52.13 -16.63
CA ASP A 495 -23.43 52.57 -17.52
C ASP A 495 -24.82 52.28 -16.92
N LEU A 496 -24.98 51.16 -16.22
CA LEU A 496 -26.22 50.82 -15.50
C LEU A 496 -26.43 51.74 -14.29
N ASP A 497 -25.40 52.03 -13.50
CA ASP A 497 -25.47 52.96 -12.36
C ASP A 497 -25.85 54.37 -12.83
N THR A 498 -25.28 54.83 -13.95
CA THR A 498 -25.64 56.11 -14.57
C THR A 498 -27.11 56.13 -15.02
N LYS A 499 -27.62 55.02 -15.56
CA LYS A 499 -29.05 54.90 -15.93
C LYS A 499 -29.96 54.84 -14.71
N LEU A 500 -29.55 54.17 -13.64
CA LEU A 500 -30.28 54.10 -12.38
C LEU A 500 -30.44 55.49 -11.77
N GLY A 501 -29.35 56.26 -11.63
CA GLY A 501 -29.39 57.62 -11.09
C GLY A 501 -30.25 58.58 -11.93
N ASN A 502 -30.26 58.42 -13.25
CA ASN A 502 -31.16 59.17 -14.13
C ASN A 502 -32.65 58.80 -13.93
N LEU A 503 -32.97 57.54 -13.63
CA LEU A 503 -34.33 57.10 -13.29
C LEU A 503 -34.75 57.61 -11.92
N GLU A 504 -33.86 57.55 -10.92
CA GLU A 504 -34.08 58.09 -9.58
C GLU A 504 -34.34 59.60 -9.60
N GLY A 505 -33.56 60.37 -10.37
CA GLY A 505 -33.81 61.80 -10.59
C GLY A 505 -35.17 62.09 -11.24
N ARG A 506 -35.62 61.25 -12.19
CA ARG A 506 -36.97 61.34 -12.77
C ARG A 506 -38.07 60.99 -11.78
N MET A 507 -37.84 60.02 -10.91
CA MET A 507 -38.76 59.61 -9.84
C MET A 507 -38.95 60.73 -8.82
N ASN A 508 -37.86 61.31 -8.32
CA ASN A 508 -37.89 62.44 -7.38
C ASN A 508 -38.64 63.67 -7.96
N ASN A 509 -38.50 63.93 -9.26
CA ASN A 509 -39.27 64.97 -9.95
C ASN A 509 -40.76 64.61 -10.07
N MET A 510 -41.10 63.34 -10.29
CA MET A 510 -42.48 62.86 -10.29
C MET A 510 -43.12 62.97 -8.90
N ASP A 511 -42.41 62.60 -7.84
CA ASP A 511 -42.88 62.74 -6.45
C ASP A 511 -43.13 64.21 -6.09
N THR A 512 -42.24 65.11 -6.51
CA THR A 512 -42.42 66.57 -6.37
C THR A 512 -43.70 67.04 -7.08
N ASN A 513 -43.97 66.55 -8.29
CA ASN A 513 -45.20 66.86 -9.02
C ASN A 513 -46.46 66.29 -8.35
N ILE A 514 -46.37 65.09 -7.75
CA ILE A 514 -47.47 64.49 -6.97
C ILE A 514 -47.77 65.33 -5.73
N VAL A 515 -46.76 65.80 -5.00
CA VAL A 515 -46.94 66.70 -3.85
C VAL A 515 -47.61 68.01 -4.28
N ASN A 516 -47.18 68.62 -5.39
CA ASN A 516 -47.80 69.82 -5.94
C ASN A 516 -49.28 69.60 -6.35
N LEU A 517 -49.59 68.47 -7.00
CA LEU A 517 -50.96 68.10 -7.36
C LEU A 517 -51.85 67.89 -6.11
N ASN A 518 -51.32 67.23 -5.07
CA ASN A 518 -52.04 67.05 -3.81
C ASN A 518 -52.34 68.39 -3.12
N TYR A 519 -51.41 69.36 -3.16
CA TYR A 519 -51.64 70.71 -2.64
C TYR A 519 -52.75 71.45 -3.41
N VAL A 520 -52.74 71.38 -4.75
CA VAL A 520 -53.80 71.97 -5.59
C VAL A 520 -55.16 71.31 -5.31
N LEU A 521 -55.19 69.98 -5.20
CA LEU A 521 -56.42 69.24 -4.87
C LEU A 521 -56.97 69.66 -3.50
N TRP A 522 -56.12 69.74 -2.48
CA TRP A 522 -56.49 70.22 -1.14
C TRP A 522 -57.09 71.64 -1.17
N HIS A 523 -56.50 72.55 -1.96
CA HIS A 523 -57.05 73.90 -2.13
C HIS A 523 -58.44 73.87 -2.80
N ILE A 524 -58.63 73.07 -3.85
CA ILE A 524 -59.93 72.91 -4.52
C ILE A 524 -60.98 72.33 -3.55
N THR A 525 -60.62 71.32 -2.75
CA THR A 525 -61.50 70.74 -1.73
C THR A 525 -61.93 71.79 -0.69
N ASN A 526 -61.01 72.63 -0.21
CA ASN A 526 -61.34 73.70 0.74
C ASN A 526 -62.25 74.79 0.15
N VAL A 527 -62.03 75.18 -1.11
CA VAL A 527 -62.91 76.11 -1.83
C VAL A 527 -64.31 75.50 -1.98
N ASN A 528 -64.41 74.22 -2.38
CA ASN A 528 -65.69 73.52 -2.49
C ASN A 528 -66.42 73.42 -1.14
N ILE A 529 -65.73 73.10 -0.04
CA ILE A 529 -66.32 73.10 1.32
C ILE A 529 -66.87 74.49 1.69
N THR A 530 -66.15 75.55 1.30
CA THR A 530 -66.58 76.94 1.58
C THR A 530 -67.81 77.33 0.74
N LEU A 531 -67.84 76.94 -0.54
CA LEU A 531 -69.01 77.13 -1.41
C LEU A 531 -70.24 76.37 -0.90
N TRP A 532 -70.08 75.12 -0.45
CA TRP A 532 -71.17 74.34 0.16
C TRP A 532 -71.76 75.03 1.39
N ARG A 533 -70.93 75.55 2.30
CA ARG A 533 -71.40 76.34 3.45
C ARG A 533 -72.22 77.56 3.03
N HIS A 534 -71.77 78.32 2.03
CA HIS A 534 -72.53 79.46 1.53
C HIS A 534 -73.86 79.06 0.86
N ILE A 535 -73.91 77.90 0.20
CA ILE A 535 -75.17 77.35 -0.35
C ILE A 535 -76.12 76.99 0.80
N ASP A 536 -75.63 76.34 1.87
CA ASP A 536 -76.43 76.01 3.04
C ASP A 536 -76.91 77.26 3.79
N ASP A 537 -76.08 78.29 3.95
CA ASP A 537 -76.46 79.60 4.51
C ASP A 537 -77.58 80.27 3.69
N VAL A 538 -77.46 80.27 2.36
CA VAL A 538 -78.46 80.83 1.44
C VAL A 538 -79.77 80.04 1.50
N ASN A 539 -79.71 78.71 1.49
CA ASN A 539 -80.87 77.84 1.64
C ASN A 539 -81.58 78.07 2.99
N SER A 540 -80.82 78.19 4.08
CA SER A 540 -81.34 78.46 5.43
C SER A 540 -82.04 79.83 5.49
N SER A 541 -81.44 80.85 4.88
CA SER A 541 -82.02 82.20 4.78
C SER A 541 -83.30 82.23 3.93
N LEU A 542 -83.32 81.48 2.82
CA LEU A 542 -84.50 81.31 1.98
C LEU A 542 -85.64 80.59 2.72
N SER A 543 -85.35 79.47 3.41
CA SER A 543 -86.34 78.77 4.23
C SER A 543 -86.94 79.69 5.29
N SER A 544 -86.09 80.39 6.05
CA SER A 544 -86.55 81.34 7.08
C SER A 544 -87.45 82.45 6.52
N LYS A 545 -87.16 82.96 5.31
CA LYS A 545 -88.01 83.94 4.63
C LYS A 545 -89.33 83.34 4.13
N ILE A 546 -89.31 82.10 3.64
CA ILE A 546 -90.52 81.37 3.23
C ILE A 546 -91.41 81.13 4.45
N ASP A 547 -90.84 80.67 5.57
CA ASP A 547 -91.56 80.45 6.83
C ASP A 547 -92.17 81.76 7.36
N ALA A 548 -91.41 82.86 7.37
CA ALA A 548 -91.90 84.17 7.75
C ALA A 548 -93.06 84.66 6.85
N TRP A 549 -92.97 84.43 5.53
CA TRP A 549 -94.05 84.74 4.59
C TRP A 549 -95.30 83.89 4.84
N TYR A 550 -95.13 82.59 5.12
CA TYR A 550 -96.25 81.70 5.49
C TYR A 550 -96.92 82.15 6.78
N GLN A 551 -96.16 82.52 7.82
CA GLN A 551 -96.71 83.06 9.08
C GLN A 551 -97.48 84.38 8.84
N GLN A 552 -96.91 85.30 8.06
CA GLN A 552 -97.57 86.56 7.70
C GLN A 552 -98.89 86.32 6.93
N LYS A 553 -98.90 85.31 6.05
CA LYS A 553 -100.11 84.90 5.30
C LYS A 553 -101.17 84.24 6.18
N GLN A 554 -100.79 83.45 7.18
CA GLN A 554 -101.73 82.88 8.16
C GLN A 554 -102.38 83.98 9.01
N LEU A 555 -101.61 84.98 9.46
CA LEU A 555 -102.15 86.15 10.17
C LEU A 555 -103.15 86.95 9.33
N ALA A 556 -103.00 86.97 8.01
CA ALA A 556 -103.93 87.63 7.08
C ALA A 556 -105.20 86.81 6.75
N ILE A 557 -105.24 85.52 7.11
CA ILE A 557 -106.36 84.60 6.80
C ILE A 557 -107.14 84.20 8.07
N SER A 558 -106.62 84.50 9.26
CA SER A 558 -107.37 84.33 10.51
C SER A 558 -108.65 85.18 10.50
N PRO A 559 -109.86 84.58 10.50
CA PRO A 559 -111.10 85.33 10.54
C PRO A 559 -111.26 85.96 11.92
N GLY A 560 -111.64 87.23 11.96
CA GLY A 560 -112.22 87.79 13.17
C GLY A 560 -113.55 87.09 13.45
N HIS A 561 -113.60 86.29 14.52
CA HIS A 561 -114.66 86.52 15.49
C HIS A 561 -114.50 87.95 16.03
N ASN A 562 -115.55 88.72 16.29
CA ASN A 562 -116.97 88.34 16.42
C ASN A 562 -117.66 87.95 15.10
#